data_AF-A0A837IJX2-F1
#
_entry.id   AF-A0A837IJX2-F1
#
_cell.length_a   1.000
_cell.length_b   1.000
_cell.length_c   1.000
_cell.angle_alpha   90.00
_cell.angle_beta   90.00
_cell.angle_gamma   90.00
#
_symmetry.space_group_name_H-M   'P 1'
#
loop_
_entity.id
_entity.type
_entity.pdbx_description
1 polymer ?
#
loop_
_entity_poly.entity_id
_entity_poly.type
_entity_poly.pdbx_seq_one_letter_code
_entity_poly.pdbx_strand_id
1 'polypeptide(L)'
;MTKTIAILAVVGLAIRLVLIPITMHADFRAYNLAAYLITQKGQLLGFYDYISRLPRTDRILEVFMDDGLFIYPPLAYLTHALFMWLLSPFYPWQTLNTLILYFDHVRPDPNLPWLLYLLKLPYLITDAAGLFILLKLVDPRRRLLAASLWIFNPVTIYSAYMLAQLDIYIAVFLLLVLLAVARGRSLWAAVFIGIAAGFKPFPLLLAPFLGQGLWGKAKHTGLALLTYLVIISPYLSSPAFKQYALLANQTEKLWFAKVPVSGGQYISIFLLGLVLLLWWNFYKPKAMSLAGWITSALLLFFSVVHYHVQWFTWVVPSLIVVLTTKKLLLPSVVLMICYAVIVLLGEQTLFFGLFGSNFSLASKFTLIPVDQFLSLTRSVFAATSVYLICADTSQNRTGK
;
A
#
# COMPACT_ATOMS: atom_id res chain seq x y z
N MET A 1 -11.75 9.54 27.69
CA MET A 1 -11.02 9.37 26.41
C MET A 1 -11.38 8.08 25.68
N THR A 2 -11.41 6.93 26.35
CA THR A 2 -11.79 5.62 25.76
C THR A 2 -13.18 5.60 25.15
N LYS A 3 -14.19 6.19 25.81
CA LYS A 3 -15.57 6.30 25.27
C LYS A 3 -15.62 7.03 23.94
N THR A 4 -14.95 8.18 23.81
CA THR A 4 -14.90 8.96 22.57
C THR A 4 -14.27 8.16 21.44
N ILE A 5 -13.12 7.52 21.69
CA ILE A 5 -12.45 6.68 20.68
C ILE A 5 -13.35 5.51 20.25
N ALA A 6 -14.08 4.89 21.19
CA ALA A 6 -15.04 3.84 20.85
C ALA A 6 -16.18 4.34 19.95
N ILE A 7 -16.73 5.54 20.23
CA ILE A 7 -17.75 6.17 19.37
C ILE A 7 -17.17 6.42 17.97
N LEU A 8 -15.96 6.99 17.87
CA LEU A 8 -15.32 7.21 16.57
C LEU A 8 -15.10 5.88 15.83
N ALA A 9 -14.68 4.82 16.53
CA ALA A 9 -14.48 3.51 15.93
C ALA A 9 -15.79 2.91 15.40
N VAL A 10 -16.91 3.07 16.11
CA VAL A 10 -18.24 2.64 15.64
C VAL A 10 -18.67 3.43 14.41
N VAL A 11 -18.51 4.75 14.41
CA VAL A 11 -18.84 5.59 13.24
C VAL A 11 -17.96 5.21 12.04
N GLY A 12 -16.66 5.05 12.25
CA GLY A 12 -15.73 4.65 11.19
C GLY A 12 -15.99 3.24 10.66
N LEU A 13 -16.41 2.31 11.52
CA LEU A 13 -16.85 0.99 11.12
C LEU A 13 -18.12 1.07 10.27
N ALA A 14 -19.12 1.85 10.68
CA ALA A 14 -20.34 2.06 9.91
C ALA A 14 -20.05 2.58 8.50
N ILE A 15 -19.16 3.57 8.35
CA ILE A 15 -18.73 4.08 7.05
C ILE A 15 -18.15 2.95 6.17
N ARG A 16 -17.27 2.12 6.73
CA ARG A 16 -16.64 1.01 6.00
C ARG A 16 -17.68 -0.03 5.58
N LEU A 17 -18.57 -0.43 6.50
CA LEU A 17 -19.61 -1.41 6.23
C LEU A 17 -20.58 -0.91 5.14
N VAL A 18 -20.91 0.38 5.10
CA VAL A 18 -21.73 0.96 4.02
C VAL A 18 -21.01 0.94 2.68
N LEU A 19 -19.69 1.24 2.65
CA LEU A 19 -18.93 1.32 1.39
C LEU A 19 -18.60 -0.05 0.79
N ILE A 20 -18.37 -1.07 1.62
CA ILE A 20 -17.98 -2.42 1.18
C ILE A 20 -18.90 -3.00 0.07
N PRO A 21 -20.23 -3.06 0.23
CA PRO A 21 -21.11 -3.73 -0.73
C PRO A 21 -21.41 -2.91 -2.00
N ILE A 22 -21.12 -1.61 -2.01
CA ILE A 22 -21.50 -0.70 -3.12
C ILE A 22 -20.31 -0.28 -4.00
N THR A 23 -19.11 -0.80 -3.72
CA THR A 23 -17.89 -0.46 -4.46
C THR A 23 -17.12 -1.72 -4.85
N MET A 24 -16.58 -1.75 -6.07
CA MET A 24 -15.62 -2.79 -6.47
C MET A 24 -14.69 -2.32 -7.58
N HIS A 25 -13.51 -2.91 -7.66
CA HIS A 25 -12.50 -2.63 -8.67
C HIS A 25 -12.01 -3.92 -9.31
N ALA A 26 -11.45 -3.89 -10.52
CA ALA A 26 -11.02 -5.10 -11.22
C ALA A 26 -9.74 -5.73 -10.63
N ASP A 27 -8.87 -4.93 -10.01
CA ASP A 27 -7.55 -5.36 -9.52
C ASP A 27 -7.60 -6.53 -8.52
N PHE A 28 -8.60 -6.58 -7.65
CA PHE A 28 -8.66 -7.63 -6.64
C PHE A 28 -9.03 -9.01 -7.20
N ARG A 29 -9.40 -9.12 -8.48
CA ARG A 29 -9.66 -10.40 -9.16
C ARG A 29 -8.43 -11.31 -9.09
N ALA A 30 -7.22 -10.77 -9.28
CA ALA A 30 -6.00 -11.57 -9.30
C ALA A 30 -5.74 -12.24 -7.94
N TYR A 31 -5.88 -11.52 -6.82
CA TYR A 31 -5.68 -12.11 -5.50
C TYR A 31 -6.71 -13.20 -5.20
N ASN A 32 -7.95 -12.97 -5.62
CA ASN A 32 -9.06 -13.90 -5.39
C ASN A 32 -8.99 -15.14 -6.30
N LEU A 33 -8.50 -15.00 -7.53
CA LEU A 33 -8.19 -16.14 -8.39
C LEU A 33 -7.06 -16.98 -7.77
N ALA A 34 -5.97 -16.37 -7.31
CA ALA A 34 -4.91 -17.12 -6.62
C ALA A 34 -5.45 -17.87 -5.39
N ALA A 35 -6.23 -17.17 -4.55
CA ALA A 35 -6.85 -17.76 -3.37
C ALA A 35 -7.78 -18.93 -3.73
N TYR A 36 -8.57 -18.81 -4.80
CA TYR A 36 -9.41 -19.89 -5.30
C TYR A 36 -8.58 -21.08 -5.79
N LEU A 37 -7.51 -20.85 -6.57
CA LEU A 37 -6.62 -21.92 -7.03
C LEU A 37 -5.94 -22.65 -5.86
N ILE A 38 -5.49 -21.91 -4.85
CA ILE A 38 -4.84 -22.48 -3.68
C ILE A 38 -5.84 -23.33 -2.87
N THR A 39 -7.02 -22.78 -2.58
CA THR A 39 -7.97 -23.40 -1.65
C THR A 39 -8.86 -24.47 -2.29
N GLN A 40 -9.29 -24.26 -3.54
CA GLN A 40 -10.25 -25.14 -4.23
C GLN A 40 -9.57 -26.09 -5.23
N LYS A 41 -8.34 -25.77 -5.68
CA LYS A 41 -7.59 -26.58 -6.67
C LYS A 41 -6.27 -27.14 -6.12
N GLY A 42 -5.97 -26.90 -4.84
CA GLY A 42 -4.76 -27.41 -4.17
C GLY A 42 -3.45 -26.80 -4.69
N GLN A 43 -3.49 -25.66 -5.39
CA GLN A 43 -2.32 -25.07 -6.07
C GLN A 43 -1.44 -24.21 -5.14
N LEU A 44 -1.17 -24.67 -3.91
CA LEU A 44 -0.44 -23.89 -2.90
C LEU A 44 0.93 -23.38 -3.39
N LEU A 45 1.71 -24.26 -4.03
CA LEU A 45 3.02 -23.94 -4.59
C LEU A 45 2.98 -23.71 -6.11
N GLY A 46 1.89 -24.11 -6.77
CA GLY A 46 1.79 -24.16 -8.23
C GLY A 46 1.01 -22.99 -8.86
N PHE A 47 0.35 -22.13 -8.09
CA PHE A 47 -0.56 -21.13 -8.66
C PHE A 47 0.11 -20.15 -9.62
N TYR A 48 1.37 -19.76 -9.39
CA TYR A 48 2.11 -18.90 -10.33
C TYR A 48 2.24 -19.54 -11.72
N ASP A 49 2.52 -20.85 -11.79
CA ASP A 49 2.67 -21.59 -13.05
C ASP A 49 1.36 -22.19 -13.56
N TYR A 50 0.22 -21.88 -12.94
CA TYR A 50 -1.05 -22.53 -13.27
C TYR A 50 -1.51 -22.13 -14.68
N ILE A 51 -1.46 -20.83 -15.01
CA ILE A 51 -1.95 -20.31 -16.28
C ILE A 51 -1.17 -20.87 -17.46
N SER A 52 0.15 -21.04 -17.35
CA SER A 52 0.98 -21.51 -18.46
C SER A 52 0.66 -22.95 -18.87
N ARG A 53 -0.11 -23.67 -18.06
CA ARG A 53 -0.58 -25.04 -18.33
C ARG A 53 -2.00 -25.08 -18.89
N LEU A 54 -2.70 -23.95 -18.95
CA LEU A 54 -4.06 -23.89 -19.47
C LEU A 54 -4.08 -23.93 -21.00
N PRO A 55 -5.12 -24.53 -21.61
CA PRO A 55 -5.35 -24.40 -23.04
C PRO A 55 -5.43 -22.94 -23.46
N ARG A 56 -5.01 -22.62 -24.69
CA ARG A 56 -5.10 -21.25 -25.24
C ARG A 56 -6.53 -20.70 -25.32
N THR A 57 -7.52 -21.59 -25.31
CA THR A 57 -8.94 -21.27 -25.33
C THR A 57 -9.53 -21.12 -23.92
N ASP A 58 -8.74 -21.26 -22.86
CA ASP A 58 -9.22 -21.13 -21.49
C ASP A 58 -9.56 -19.66 -21.17
N ARG A 59 -10.73 -19.45 -20.56
CA ARG A 59 -11.24 -18.12 -20.24
C ARG A 59 -10.34 -17.37 -19.25
N ILE A 60 -9.65 -18.06 -18.33
CA ILE A 60 -8.69 -17.42 -17.43
C ILE A 60 -7.56 -16.79 -18.23
N LEU A 61 -7.07 -17.48 -19.27
CA LEU A 61 -6.03 -16.93 -20.13
C LEU A 61 -6.56 -15.69 -20.85
N GLU A 62 -7.75 -15.76 -21.46
CA GLU A 62 -8.37 -14.64 -22.19
C GLU A 62 -8.55 -13.38 -21.30
N VAL A 63 -8.98 -13.55 -20.06
CA VAL A 63 -9.26 -12.42 -19.15
C VAL A 63 -7.98 -11.79 -18.60
N PHE A 64 -6.88 -12.55 -18.48
CA PHE A 64 -5.70 -12.12 -17.75
C PHE A 64 -4.40 -12.13 -18.57
N MET A 65 -4.48 -12.34 -19.89
CA MET A 65 -3.30 -12.42 -20.77
C MET A 65 -2.48 -11.12 -20.77
N ASP A 66 -3.16 -9.98 -20.80
CA ASP A 66 -2.54 -8.66 -20.99
C ASP A 66 -2.22 -7.94 -19.67
N ASP A 67 -2.94 -8.26 -18.59
CA ASP A 67 -2.85 -7.54 -17.31
C ASP A 67 -1.64 -7.95 -16.44
N GLY A 68 -0.93 -9.02 -16.81
CA GLY A 68 0.13 -9.61 -16.00
C GLY A 68 -0.45 -10.20 -14.71
N LEU A 69 -0.85 -11.48 -14.76
CA LEU A 69 -1.38 -12.14 -13.57
C LEU A 69 -0.28 -12.43 -12.56
N PHE A 70 -0.66 -12.34 -11.28
CA PHE A 70 0.17 -12.68 -10.13
C PHE A 70 1.49 -11.88 -9.99
N ILE A 71 1.45 -10.57 -10.20
CA ILE A 71 2.62 -9.68 -10.14
C ILE A 71 3.22 -9.38 -8.76
N TYR A 72 2.61 -9.87 -7.68
CA TYR A 72 3.06 -9.67 -6.30
C TYR A 72 3.80 -10.87 -5.71
N PRO A 73 4.61 -10.69 -4.64
CA PRO A 73 5.18 -11.80 -3.89
C PRO A 73 4.12 -12.61 -3.11
N PRO A 74 4.48 -13.81 -2.59
CA PRO A 74 3.50 -14.83 -2.21
C PRO A 74 2.54 -14.45 -1.07
N LEU A 75 2.95 -13.61 -0.10
CA LEU A 75 2.04 -13.25 1.00
C LEU A 75 0.84 -12.45 0.52
N ALA A 76 0.96 -11.75 -0.62
CA ALA A 76 -0.18 -11.13 -1.27
C ALA A 76 -1.30 -12.15 -1.57
N TYR A 77 -0.96 -13.39 -1.93
CA TYR A 77 -1.96 -14.41 -2.28
C TYR A 77 -2.26 -15.34 -1.11
N LEU A 78 -1.24 -15.79 -0.39
CA LEU A 78 -1.38 -16.71 0.73
C LEU A 78 -2.26 -16.13 1.85
N THR A 79 -2.18 -14.82 2.08
CA THR A 79 -3.06 -14.15 3.05
C THR A 79 -4.53 -14.25 2.62
N HIS A 80 -4.85 -13.95 1.36
CA HIS A 80 -6.23 -14.07 0.86
C HIS A 80 -6.70 -15.53 0.80
N ALA A 81 -5.80 -16.46 0.47
CA ALA A 81 -6.10 -17.89 0.48
C ALA A 81 -6.44 -18.39 1.90
N LEU A 82 -5.71 -17.94 2.93
CA LEU A 82 -6.02 -18.26 4.33
C LEU A 82 -7.43 -17.81 4.71
N PHE A 83 -7.79 -16.57 4.41
CA PHE A 83 -9.13 -16.06 4.73
C PHE A 83 -10.22 -16.74 3.92
N MET A 84 -10.00 -16.98 2.62
CA MET A 84 -10.95 -17.72 1.78
C MET A 84 -11.14 -19.15 2.29
N TRP A 85 -10.09 -19.82 2.76
CA TRP A 85 -10.20 -21.15 3.37
C TRP A 85 -11.03 -21.12 4.66
N LEU A 86 -10.72 -20.21 5.58
CA LEU A 86 -11.44 -20.06 6.86
C LEU A 86 -12.92 -19.73 6.65
N LEU A 87 -13.24 -18.94 5.62
CA LEU A 87 -14.59 -18.46 5.34
C LEU A 87 -15.31 -19.27 4.26
N SER A 88 -14.67 -20.33 3.74
CA SER A 88 -15.15 -21.11 2.59
C SER A 88 -16.61 -21.57 2.67
N PRO A 89 -17.18 -21.96 3.82
CA PRO A 89 -18.59 -22.37 3.89
C PRO A 89 -19.58 -21.24 3.57
N PHE A 90 -19.15 -19.99 3.66
CA PHE A 90 -20.00 -18.82 3.46
C PHE A 90 -19.90 -18.21 2.05
N TYR A 91 -18.95 -18.67 1.22
CA TYR A 91 -18.70 -18.07 -0.08
C TYR A 91 -19.80 -18.42 -1.10
N PRO A 92 -20.41 -17.42 -1.77
CA PRO A 92 -21.23 -17.67 -2.95
C PRO A 92 -20.33 -17.98 -4.14
N TRP A 93 -19.87 -19.24 -4.25
CA TRP A 93 -18.85 -19.67 -5.22
C TRP A 93 -19.20 -19.32 -6.68
N GLN A 94 -20.47 -19.39 -7.05
CA GLN A 94 -20.90 -19.02 -8.39
C GLN A 94 -20.66 -17.53 -8.66
N THR A 95 -21.03 -16.65 -7.73
CA THR A 95 -20.80 -15.21 -7.81
C THR A 95 -19.31 -14.89 -7.81
N LEU A 96 -18.48 -15.61 -7.03
CA LEU A 96 -17.03 -15.46 -7.07
C LEU A 96 -16.46 -15.81 -8.45
N ASN A 97 -16.91 -16.91 -9.06
CA ASN A 97 -16.48 -17.29 -10.42
C ASN A 97 -16.89 -16.24 -11.45
N THR A 98 -18.12 -15.73 -11.38
CA THR A 98 -18.59 -14.63 -12.23
C THR A 98 -17.74 -13.37 -12.03
N LEU A 99 -17.41 -13.01 -10.79
CA LEU A 99 -16.55 -11.85 -10.49
C LEU A 99 -15.17 -11.99 -11.15
N ILE A 100 -14.59 -13.19 -11.10
CA ILE A 100 -13.25 -13.46 -11.63
C ILE A 100 -13.25 -13.46 -13.16
N LEU A 101 -14.21 -14.14 -13.80
CA LEU A 101 -14.18 -14.43 -15.25
C LEU A 101 -15.05 -13.49 -16.10
N TYR A 102 -16.05 -12.87 -15.50
CA TYR A 102 -17.10 -12.07 -16.15
C TYR A 102 -17.40 -10.81 -15.32
N PHE A 103 -16.36 -10.04 -15.01
CA PHE A 103 -16.43 -8.90 -14.08
C PHE A 103 -17.60 -7.92 -14.37
N ASP A 104 -17.84 -7.59 -15.64
CA ASP A 104 -18.92 -6.67 -16.01
C ASP A 104 -20.33 -7.22 -15.76
N HIS A 105 -20.46 -8.54 -15.64
CA HIS A 105 -21.73 -9.24 -15.45
C HIS A 105 -22.05 -9.53 -13.97
N VAL A 106 -21.13 -9.29 -13.04
CA VAL A 106 -21.35 -9.62 -11.62
C VAL A 106 -22.20 -8.57 -10.89
N ARG A 107 -22.24 -7.32 -11.36
CA ARG A 107 -22.99 -6.22 -10.72
C ARG A 107 -24.45 -6.52 -10.40
N PRO A 108 -25.25 -7.14 -11.29
CA PRO A 108 -26.64 -7.46 -11.00
C PRO A 108 -26.83 -8.71 -10.10
N ASP A 109 -25.76 -9.44 -9.73
CA ASP A 109 -25.88 -10.63 -8.88
C ASP A 109 -26.31 -10.26 -7.45
N PRO A 110 -27.44 -10.79 -6.93
CA PRO A 110 -27.93 -10.45 -5.59
C PRO A 110 -26.98 -10.88 -4.46
N ASN A 111 -26.07 -11.84 -4.71
CA ASN A 111 -25.08 -12.28 -3.73
C ASN A 111 -23.78 -11.45 -3.76
N LEU A 112 -23.61 -10.54 -4.72
CA LEU A 112 -22.40 -9.71 -4.81
C LEU A 112 -22.13 -8.91 -3.53
N PRO A 113 -23.10 -8.22 -2.90
CA PRO A 113 -22.87 -7.51 -1.64
C PRO A 113 -22.28 -8.41 -0.54
N TRP A 114 -22.82 -9.63 -0.39
CA TRP A 114 -22.33 -10.61 0.58
C TRP A 114 -20.92 -11.08 0.25
N LEU A 115 -20.65 -11.39 -1.03
CA LEU A 115 -19.32 -11.73 -1.49
C LEU A 115 -18.32 -10.60 -1.15
N LEU A 116 -18.66 -9.34 -1.42
CA LEU A 116 -17.78 -8.20 -1.15
C LEU A 116 -17.46 -8.05 0.35
N TYR A 117 -18.40 -8.35 1.25
CA TYR A 117 -18.11 -8.43 2.69
C TYR A 117 -17.06 -9.48 3.00
N LEU A 118 -17.20 -10.70 2.48
CA LEU A 118 -16.24 -11.78 2.71
C LEU A 118 -14.86 -11.44 2.15
N LEU A 119 -14.80 -10.89 0.93
CA LEU A 119 -13.55 -10.52 0.26
C LEU A 119 -12.80 -9.37 0.96
N LYS A 120 -13.52 -8.43 1.58
CA LYS A 120 -12.93 -7.24 2.23
C LYS A 120 -12.80 -7.36 3.75
N LEU A 121 -13.40 -8.39 4.37
CA LEU A 121 -13.26 -8.67 5.79
C LEU A 121 -11.80 -8.77 6.28
N PRO A 122 -10.86 -9.38 5.53
CA PRO A 122 -9.45 -9.43 5.92
C PRO A 122 -8.82 -8.05 6.12
N TYR A 123 -9.21 -7.09 5.27
CA TYR A 123 -8.75 -5.70 5.38
C TYR A 123 -9.34 -4.99 6.60
N LEU A 124 -10.61 -5.27 6.93
CA LEU A 124 -11.27 -4.70 8.11
C LEU A 124 -10.59 -5.14 9.42
N ILE A 125 -10.27 -6.43 9.53
CA ILE A 125 -9.55 -6.99 10.68
C ILE A 125 -8.15 -6.34 10.80
N THR A 126 -7.46 -6.22 9.66
CA THR A 126 -6.13 -5.63 9.59
C THR A 126 -6.14 -4.16 9.96
N ASP A 127 -7.09 -3.37 9.45
CA ASP A 127 -7.26 -1.96 9.75
C ASP A 127 -7.53 -1.73 11.25
N ALA A 128 -8.38 -2.56 11.86
CA ALA A 128 -8.64 -2.52 13.31
C ALA A 128 -7.38 -2.83 14.13
N ALA A 129 -6.59 -3.83 13.71
CA ALA A 129 -5.30 -4.12 14.32
C ALA A 129 -4.33 -2.94 14.20
N GLY A 130 -4.32 -2.27 13.04
CA GLY A 130 -3.54 -1.04 12.80
C GLY A 130 -3.88 0.06 13.79
N LEU A 131 -5.16 0.36 13.99
CA LEU A 131 -5.61 1.33 15.00
C LEU A 131 -5.10 0.96 16.40
N PHE A 132 -5.24 -0.30 16.79
CA PHE A 132 -4.78 -0.76 18.11
C PHE A 132 -3.27 -0.62 18.30
N ILE A 133 -2.48 -0.95 17.27
CA ILE A 133 -1.01 -0.79 17.29
C ILE A 133 -0.63 0.68 17.36
N LEU A 134 -1.28 1.54 16.56
CA LEU A 134 -1.05 2.99 16.54
C LEU A 134 -1.31 3.62 17.92
N LEU A 135 -2.37 3.23 18.61
CA LEU A 135 -2.68 3.75 19.94
C LEU A 135 -1.64 3.35 21.02
N LYS A 136 -0.86 2.30 20.78
CA LYS A 136 0.29 1.92 21.62
C LYS A 136 1.56 2.72 21.31
N LEU A 137 1.63 3.37 20.15
CA LEU A 137 2.78 4.15 19.71
C LEU A 137 2.72 5.62 20.15
N VAL A 138 1.52 6.17 20.24
CA VAL A 138 1.33 7.61 20.50
C VAL A 138 1.09 7.88 21.98
N ASP A 139 1.52 9.08 22.43
CA ASP A 139 1.26 9.57 23.77
C ASP A 139 -0.23 9.50 24.11
N PRO A 140 -0.62 9.13 25.35
CA PRO A 140 -2.02 9.06 25.76
C PRO A 140 -2.81 10.34 25.44
N ARG A 141 -2.19 11.52 25.61
CA ARG A 141 -2.80 12.83 25.33
C ARG A 141 -3.10 13.07 23.84
N ARG A 142 -2.44 12.33 22.93
CA ARG A 142 -2.58 12.44 21.47
C ARG A 142 -3.38 11.29 20.86
N ARG A 143 -3.79 10.30 21.65
CA ARG A 143 -4.54 9.13 21.17
C ARG A 143 -5.83 9.47 20.44
N LEU A 144 -6.56 10.49 20.89
CA LEU A 144 -7.77 10.91 20.20
C LEU A 144 -7.47 11.43 18.80
N LEU A 145 -6.44 12.28 18.65
CA LEU A 145 -6.01 12.77 17.33
C LEU A 145 -5.54 11.62 16.43
N ALA A 146 -4.70 10.72 16.94
CA ALA A 146 -4.22 9.57 16.18
C ALA A 146 -5.37 8.66 15.73
N ALA A 147 -6.32 8.37 16.64
CA ALA A 147 -7.52 7.61 16.33
C ALA A 147 -8.33 8.28 15.23
N SER A 148 -8.63 9.58 15.36
CA SER A 148 -9.39 10.32 14.34
C SER A 148 -8.70 10.29 12.98
N LEU A 149 -7.38 10.54 12.94
CA LEU A 149 -6.61 10.55 11.70
C LEU A 149 -6.55 9.18 11.02
N TRP A 150 -6.56 8.08 11.78
CA TRP A 150 -6.58 6.71 11.24
C TRP A 150 -7.98 6.29 10.81
N ILE A 151 -8.96 6.44 11.70
CA ILE A 151 -10.34 5.99 11.49
C ILE A 151 -10.96 6.68 10.28
N PHE A 152 -10.77 7.99 10.16
CA PHE A 152 -11.34 8.81 9.08
C PHE A 152 -10.33 9.08 7.96
N ASN A 153 -9.26 8.29 7.86
CA ASN A 153 -8.30 8.45 6.79
C ASN A 153 -8.94 8.09 5.44
N PRO A 154 -9.15 9.04 4.51
CA PRO A 154 -9.83 8.73 3.26
C PRO A 154 -8.99 7.84 2.35
N VAL A 155 -7.66 7.86 2.44
CA VAL A 155 -6.76 7.01 1.64
C VAL A 155 -6.91 5.55 2.05
N THR A 156 -6.86 5.27 3.36
CA THR A 156 -7.07 3.90 3.87
C THR A 156 -8.48 3.42 3.56
N ILE A 157 -9.49 4.28 3.73
CA ILE A 157 -10.89 3.90 3.44
C ILE A 157 -11.03 3.52 1.96
N TYR A 158 -10.55 4.40 1.09
CA TYR A 158 -10.60 4.23 -0.35
C TYR A 158 -9.83 2.99 -0.82
N SER A 159 -8.56 2.85 -0.42
CA SER A 159 -7.68 1.76 -0.83
C SER A 159 -8.19 0.39 -0.35
N ALA A 160 -8.51 0.26 0.94
CA ALA A 160 -8.86 -1.04 1.53
C ALA A 160 -10.31 -1.45 1.23
N TYR A 161 -11.26 -0.52 1.26
CA TYR A 161 -12.69 -0.88 1.20
C TYR A 161 -13.36 -0.53 -0.11
N MET A 162 -12.85 0.45 -0.86
CA MET A 162 -13.42 0.76 -2.18
C MET A 162 -12.71 -0.02 -3.28
N LEU A 163 -11.37 0.00 -3.28
CA LEU A 163 -10.54 -0.73 -4.25
C LEU A 163 -10.25 -2.20 -3.87
N ALA A 164 -10.41 -2.58 -2.60
CA ALA A 164 -10.01 -3.91 -2.10
C ALA A 164 -8.52 -4.22 -2.30
N GLN A 165 -7.64 -3.27 -1.93
CA GLN A 165 -6.20 -3.41 -2.09
C GLN A 165 -5.50 -3.89 -0.81
N LEU A 166 -4.49 -4.73 -1.01
CA LEU A 166 -3.70 -5.35 0.07
C LEU A 166 -2.76 -4.38 0.80
N ASP A 167 -2.68 -3.12 0.37
CA ASP A 167 -1.71 -2.13 0.88
C ASP A 167 -1.88 -1.83 2.38
N ILE A 168 -3.06 -2.13 2.95
CA ILE A 168 -3.30 -2.03 4.40
C ILE A 168 -2.47 -3.02 5.22
N TYR A 169 -2.15 -4.21 4.70
CA TYR A 169 -1.26 -5.15 5.41
C TYR A 169 0.13 -4.55 5.57
N ILE A 170 0.66 -3.95 4.50
CA ILE A 170 1.96 -3.27 4.51
C ILE A 170 1.94 -2.14 5.53
N ALA A 171 0.89 -1.31 5.54
CA ALA A 171 0.76 -0.22 6.50
C ALA A 171 0.78 -0.71 7.96
N VAL A 172 0.11 -1.82 8.27
CA VAL A 172 0.12 -2.42 9.62
C VAL A 172 1.50 -2.97 9.97
N PHE A 173 2.19 -3.64 9.05
CA PHE A 173 3.57 -4.06 9.31
C PHE A 173 4.50 -2.87 9.52
N LEU A 174 4.32 -1.75 8.81
CA LEU A 174 5.08 -0.52 9.08
C LEU A 174 4.76 0.07 10.47
N LEU A 175 3.53 -0.04 10.98
CA LEU A 175 3.25 0.28 12.39
C LEU A 175 3.96 -0.67 13.36
N LEU A 176 4.02 -1.98 13.05
CA LEU A 176 4.76 -2.94 13.85
C LEU A 176 6.26 -2.67 13.86
N VAL A 177 6.83 -2.21 12.75
CA VAL A 177 8.23 -1.72 12.66
C VAL A 177 8.46 -0.60 13.67
N LEU A 178 7.61 0.43 13.65
CA LEU A 178 7.70 1.55 14.59
C LEU A 178 7.55 1.08 16.04
N LEU A 179 6.59 0.19 16.33
CA LEU A 179 6.33 -0.31 17.68
C LEU A 179 7.47 -1.17 18.20
N ALA A 180 8.07 -2.00 17.35
CA ALA A 180 9.21 -2.82 17.70
C ALA A 180 10.42 -1.95 18.07
N VAL A 181 10.73 -0.92 17.28
CA VAL A 181 11.81 0.02 17.58
C VAL A 181 11.53 0.81 18.86
N ALA A 182 10.30 1.31 19.05
CA ALA A 182 9.91 2.01 20.27
C ALA A 182 10.07 1.14 21.54
N ARG A 183 10.06 -0.18 21.40
CA ARG A 183 10.28 -1.16 22.48
C ARG A 183 11.72 -1.69 22.55
N GLY A 184 12.66 -1.07 21.85
CA GLY A 184 14.06 -1.51 21.81
C GLY A 184 14.32 -2.80 21.03
N ARG A 185 13.35 -3.28 20.24
CA ARG A 185 13.40 -4.55 19.49
C ARG A 185 13.66 -4.31 18.00
N SER A 186 14.75 -3.64 17.65
CA SER A 186 15.01 -3.21 16.26
C SER A 186 15.21 -4.38 15.27
N LEU A 187 15.67 -5.54 15.72
CA LEU A 187 15.79 -6.73 14.86
C LEU A 187 14.41 -7.27 14.46
N TRP A 188 13.44 -7.26 15.38
CA TRP A 188 12.05 -7.60 15.04
C TRP A 188 11.46 -6.60 14.04
N ALA A 189 11.86 -5.33 14.11
CA ALA A 189 11.48 -4.35 13.11
C ALA A 189 12.01 -4.72 11.71
N ALA A 190 13.24 -5.22 11.60
CA ALA A 190 13.77 -5.72 10.33
C ALA A 190 13.00 -6.96 9.82
N VAL A 191 12.62 -7.88 10.71
CA VAL A 191 11.75 -9.01 10.35
C VAL A 191 10.40 -8.51 9.83
N PHE A 192 9.76 -7.54 10.48
CA PHE A 192 8.49 -6.96 10.00
C PHE A 192 8.63 -6.26 8.64
N ILE A 193 9.77 -5.61 8.35
CA ILE A 193 10.07 -5.08 7.01
C ILE A 193 10.12 -6.22 5.98
N GLY A 194 10.80 -7.34 6.30
CA GLY A 194 10.86 -8.49 5.41
C GLY A 194 9.50 -9.17 5.18
N ILE A 195 8.65 -9.22 6.20
CA ILE A 195 7.26 -9.70 6.06
C ILE A 195 6.44 -8.74 5.19
N ALA A 196 6.52 -7.43 5.41
CA ALA A 196 5.89 -6.44 4.56
C ALA A 196 6.36 -6.57 3.09
N ALA A 197 7.65 -6.86 2.91
CA ALA A 197 8.24 -7.10 1.60
C ALA A 197 7.63 -8.31 0.88
N GLY A 198 7.14 -9.31 1.63
CA GLY A 198 6.40 -10.46 1.10
C GLY A 198 5.03 -10.10 0.49
N PHE A 199 4.52 -8.88 0.69
CA PHE A 199 3.34 -8.36 -0.02
C PHE A 199 3.73 -7.50 -1.24
N LYS A 200 4.76 -6.67 -1.09
CA LYS A 200 5.39 -5.88 -2.17
C LYS A 200 6.84 -5.61 -1.78
N PRO A 201 7.86 -5.72 -2.64
CA PRO A 201 9.27 -5.66 -2.20
C PRO A 201 9.77 -4.29 -1.70
N PHE A 202 9.08 -3.17 -2.00
CA PHE A 202 9.56 -1.82 -1.69
C PHE A 202 9.93 -1.56 -0.20
N PRO A 203 9.30 -2.17 0.84
CA PRO A 203 9.65 -1.94 2.23
C PRO A 203 11.11 -2.29 2.53
N LEU A 204 11.76 -3.16 1.75
CA LEU A 204 13.19 -3.46 1.89
C LEU A 204 14.06 -2.19 1.79
N LEU A 205 13.64 -1.19 1.00
CA LEU A 205 14.33 0.11 0.88
C LEU A 205 14.33 0.90 2.20
N LEU A 206 13.43 0.55 3.14
CA LEU A 206 13.32 1.19 4.44
C LEU A 206 14.23 0.56 5.51
N ALA A 207 14.72 -0.67 5.29
CA ALA A 207 15.52 -1.41 6.27
C ALA A 207 16.80 -0.68 6.73
N PRO A 208 17.56 0.02 5.86
CA PRO A 208 18.75 0.76 6.26
C PRO A 208 18.49 1.89 7.27
N PHE A 209 17.24 2.38 7.42
CA PHE A 209 16.91 3.42 8.39
C PHE A 209 16.79 2.89 9.84
N LEU A 210 16.74 1.57 10.04
CA LEU A 210 16.66 0.95 11.37
C LEU A 210 18.01 0.95 12.13
N GLY A 211 19.12 0.87 11.40
CA GLY A 211 20.46 0.70 11.96
C GLY A 211 21.27 1.99 12.06
N GLN A 212 22.18 2.04 13.02
CA GLN A 212 23.21 3.09 13.13
C GLN A 212 24.58 2.55 12.72
N GLY A 213 25.39 3.39 12.06
CA GLY A 213 26.68 2.98 11.49
C GLY A 213 26.54 1.95 10.36
N LEU A 214 27.66 1.63 9.70
CA LEU A 214 27.65 0.74 8.54
C LEU A 214 27.17 -0.67 8.91
N TRP A 215 27.74 -1.26 9.97
CA TRP A 215 27.41 -2.61 10.41
C TRP A 215 25.97 -2.73 10.91
N GLY A 216 25.50 -1.75 11.68
CA GLY A 216 24.12 -1.73 12.15
C GLY A 216 23.14 -1.70 10.98
N LYS A 217 23.39 -0.86 9.96
CA LYS A 217 22.57 -0.81 8.76
C LYS A 217 22.60 -2.13 7.98
N ALA A 218 23.79 -2.66 7.72
CA ALA A 218 23.97 -3.94 7.02
C ALA A 218 23.25 -5.10 7.73
N LYS A 219 23.32 -5.17 9.07
CA LYS A 219 22.63 -6.18 9.88
C LYS A 219 21.12 -6.12 9.70
N HIS A 220 20.50 -4.94 9.77
CA HIS A 220 19.05 -4.80 9.63
C HIS A 220 18.60 -5.07 8.19
N THR A 221 19.33 -4.56 7.19
CA THR A 221 19.06 -4.84 5.78
C THR A 221 19.19 -6.34 5.47
N GLY A 222 20.26 -6.98 5.95
CA GLY A 222 20.48 -8.41 5.77
C GLY A 222 19.37 -9.26 6.41
N LEU A 223 18.92 -8.91 7.62
CA LEU A 223 17.82 -9.63 8.28
C LEU A 223 16.47 -9.43 7.58
N ALA A 224 16.18 -8.21 7.11
CA ALA A 224 14.96 -7.94 6.33
C ALA A 224 14.97 -8.72 5.01
N LEU A 225 16.11 -8.71 4.30
CA LEU A 225 16.30 -9.46 3.06
C LEU A 225 16.20 -10.96 3.30
N LEU A 226 16.84 -11.49 4.35
CA LEU A 226 16.75 -12.91 4.71
C LEU A 226 15.30 -13.33 4.97
N THR A 227 14.55 -12.53 5.73
CA THR A 227 13.13 -12.79 6.00
C THR A 227 12.31 -12.83 4.71
N TYR A 228 12.52 -11.87 3.81
CA TYR A 228 11.89 -11.84 2.49
C TYR A 228 12.27 -13.06 1.64
N LEU A 229 13.55 -13.43 1.61
CA LEU A 229 14.06 -14.59 0.88
C LEU A 229 13.44 -15.89 1.39
N VAL A 230 13.28 -16.05 2.71
CA VAL A 230 12.59 -17.22 3.29
C VAL A 230 11.15 -17.30 2.79
N ILE A 231 10.42 -16.18 2.78
CA ILE A 231 9.02 -16.10 2.29
C ILE A 231 8.92 -16.52 0.81
N ILE A 232 9.82 -16.03 -0.04
CA ILE A 232 9.75 -16.31 -1.49
C ILE A 232 10.39 -17.64 -1.88
N SER A 233 11.22 -18.24 -1.01
CA SER A 233 12.00 -19.44 -1.31
C SER A 233 11.19 -20.62 -1.89
N PRO A 234 9.95 -20.92 -1.44
CA PRO A 234 9.17 -22.03 -2.00
C PRO A 234 8.77 -21.83 -3.47
N TYR A 235 8.84 -20.59 -3.97
CA TYR A 235 8.40 -20.19 -5.31
C TYR A 235 9.57 -19.87 -6.25
N LEU A 236 10.81 -19.91 -5.78
CA LEU A 236 12.00 -19.63 -6.60
C LEU A 236 12.24 -20.67 -7.70
N SER A 237 11.58 -21.83 -7.68
CA SER A 237 11.61 -22.79 -8.79
C SER A 237 10.64 -22.42 -9.92
N SER A 238 9.58 -21.65 -9.65
CA SER A 238 8.56 -21.25 -10.63
C SER A 238 9.13 -20.23 -11.64
N PRO A 239 9.13 -20.53 -12.95
CA PRO A 239 9.48 -19.56 -13.98
C PRO A 239 8.53 -18.35 -13.97
N ALA A 240 7.22 -18.59 -13.79
CA ALA A 240 6.23 -17.53 -13.77
C ALA A 240 6.42 -16.58 -12.58
N PHE A 241 6.75 -17.09 -11.38
CA PHE A 241 7.07 -16.25 -10.24
C PHE A 241 8.24 -15.31 -10.52
N LYS A 242 9.32 -15.82 -11.13
CA LYS A 242 10.50 -15.02 -11.47
C LYS A 242 10.15 -13.90 -12.44
N GLN A 243 9.41 -14.24 -13.50
CA GLN A 243 9.08 -13.30 -14.57
C GLN A 243 8.06 -12.25 -14.11
N TYR A 244 6.95 -12.68 -13.50
CA TYR A 244 5.82 -11.78 -13.24
C TYR A 244 5.89 -11.08 -11.89
N ALA A 245 6.44 -11.71 -10.85
CA ALA A 245 6.47 -11.14 -9.50
C ALA A 245 7.85 -10.60 -9.10
N LEU A 246 8.92 -11.38 -9.30
CA LEU A 246 10.26 -10.98 -8.89
C LEU A 246 10.84 -9.88 -9.80
N LEU A 247 10.60 -9.99 -11.10
CA LEU A 247 11.04 -9.06 -12.14
C LEU A 247 9.87 -8.25 -12.72
N ALA A 248 8.84 -8.00 -11.91
CA ALA A 248 7.63 -7.30 -12.36
C ALA A 248 7.96 -5.91 -12.94
N ASN A 249 7.36 -5.58 -14.09
CA ASN A 249 7.49 -4.27 -14.75
C ASN A 249 7.09 -3.09 -13.84
N GLN A 250 6.30 -3.35 -12.79
CA GLN A 250 5.96 -2.33 -11.79
C GLN A 250 7.20 -1.76 -11.09
N THR A 251 8.30 -2.50 -11.01
CA THR A 251 9.58 -2.01 -10.47
C THR A 251 10.22 -0.96 -11.38
N GLU A 252 9.90 -0.93 -12.67
CA GLU A 252 10.46 0.03 -13.63
C GLU A 252 9.98 1.47 -13.38
N LYS A 253 8.84 1.62 -12.70
CA LYS A 253 8.25 2.92 -12.35
C LYS A 253 9.18 3.77 -11.49
N LEU A 254 10.08 3.14 -10.73
CA LEU A 254 11.14 3.81 -9.95
C LEU A 254 12.12 4.61 -10.83
N TRP A 255 12.18 4.30 -12.13
CA TRP A 255 13.13 4.86 -13.09
C TRP A 255 12.51 5.90 -14.03
N PHE A 256 11.20 6.19 -13.92
CA PHE A 256 10.50 7.05 -14.87
C PHE A 256 10.95 8.52 -14.79
N ALA A 257 11.01 9.09 -13.58
CA ALA A 257 11.56 10.44 -13.38
C ALA A 257 13.09 10.36 -13.37
N LYS A 258 13.69 10.84 -14.46
CA LYS A 258 15.13 10.73 -14.69
C LYS A 258 15.68 11.93 -15.45
N VAL A 259 16.96 12.23 -15.21
CA VAL A 259 17.73 13.19 -15.99
C VAL A 259 18.57 12.40 -17.00
N PRO A 260 18.38 12.56 -18.32
CA PRO A 260 19.20 11.89 -19.33
C PRO A 260 20.64 12.43 -19.27
N VAL A 261 21.62 11.52 -19.44
CA VAL A 261 23.05 11.89 -19.47
C VAL A 261 23.61 11.73 -20.88
N SER A 262 23.85 10.48 -21.33
CA SER A 262 24.28 10.14 -22.70
C SER A 262 24.18 8.62 -22.90
N GLY A 263 24.10 8.16 -24.16
CA GLY A 263 24.21 6.74 -24.51
C GLY A 263 23.20 5.81 -23.82
N GLY A 264 21.97 6.29 -23.59
CA GLY A 264 20.93 5.54 -22.86
C GLY A 264 21.07 5.56 -21.33
N GLN A 265 22.11 6.21 -20.79
CA GLN A 265 22.31 6.37 -19.35
C GLN A 265 21.49 7.54 -18.80
N TYR A 266 21.12 7.43 -17.54
CA TYR A 266 20.30 8.42 -16.85
C TYR A 266 20.55 8.41 -15.34
N ILE A 267 20.25 9.54 -14.70
CA ILE A 267 20.21 9.66 -13.25
C ILE A 267 18.76 9.53 -12.80
N SER A 268 18.43 8.45 -12.08
CA SER A 268 17.11 8.31 -11.45
C SER A 268 16.96 9.31 -10.31
N ILE A 269 15.93 10.16 -10.41
CA ILE A 269 15.68 11.21 -9.41
C ILE A 269 15.29 10.57 -8.07
N PHE A 270 14.51 9.47 -8.10
CA PHE A 270 14.15 8.73 -6.89
C PHE A 270 15.37 8.15 -6.19
N LEU A 271 16.24 7.44 -6.94
CA LEU A 271 17.42 6.82 -6.34
C LEU A 271 18.40 7.87 -5.81
N LEU A 272 18.60 8.98 -6.53
CA LEU A 272 19.41 10.10 -6.05
C LEU A 272 18.88 10.62 -4.71
N GLY A 273 17.58 10.94 -4.62
CA GLY A 273 16.97 11.42 -3.38
C GLY A 273 17.06 10.40 -2.25
N LEU A 274 16.85 9.11 -2.53
CA LEU A 274 16.92 8.05 -1.53
C LEU A 274 18.34 7.91 -0.98
N VAL A 275 19.35 7.92 -1.84
CA VAL A 275 20.76 7.87 -1.44
C VAL A 275 21.14 9.10 -0.61
N LEU A 276 20.65 10.29 -0.96
CA LEU A 276 20.84 11.50 -0.14
C LEU A 276 20.21 11.37 1.25
N LEU A 277 18.98 10.83 1.35
CA LEU A 277 18.33 10.56 2.64
C LEU A 277 19.11 9.52 3.45
N LEU A 278 19.66 8.48 2.81
CA LEU A 278 20.48 7.47 3.47
C LEU A 278 21.80 8.05 3.98
N TRP A 279 22.48 8.90 3.21
CA TRP A 279 23.67 9.61 3.67
C TRP A 279 23.35 10.55 4.83
N TRP A 280 22.25 11.29 4.74
CA TRP A 280 21.83 12.16 5.82
C TRP A 280 21.54 11.36 7.09
N ASN A 281 20.80 10.25 6.99
CA ASN A 281 20.54 9.37 8.12
C ASN A 281 21.82 8.69 8.64
N PHE A 282 22.80 8.39 7.79
CA PHE A 282 24.08 7.83 8.21
C PHE A 282 24.89 8.81 9.08
N TYR A 283 25.04 10.06 8.64
CA TYR A 283 25.82 11.06 9.36
C TYR A 283 25.05 11.75 10.49
N LYS A 284 23.71 11.83 10.40
CA LYS A 284 22.85 12.49 11.38
C LYS A 284 21.61 11.64 11.69
N PRO A 285 21.76 10.41 12.22
CA PRO A 285 20.65 9.48 12.44
C PRO A 285 19.55 10.04 13.36
N LYS A 286 19.92 10.96 14.27
CA LYS A 286 19.00 11.62 15.22
C LYS A 286 18.33 12.89 14.67
N ALA A 287 18.61 13.27 13.41
CA ALA A 287 17.99 14.46 12.80
C ALA A 287 16.47 14.33 12.70
N MET A 288 15.96 13.10 12.54
CA MET A 288 14.54 12.76 12.53
C MET A 288 14.29 11.52 13.41
N SER A 289 13.04 11.33 13.81
CA SER A 289 12.58 10.05 14.34
C SER A 289 12.56 8.99 13.23
N LEU A 290 12.48 7.70 13.59
CA LEU A 290 12.30 6.64 12.57
C LEU A 290 11.04 6.87 11.72
N ALA A 291 9.94 7.32 12.34
CA ALA A 291 8.72 7.70 11.62
C ALA A 291 9.00 8.85 10.63
N GLY A 292 9.80 9.84 11.02
CA GLY A 292 10.24 10.93 10.14
C GLY A 292 11.06 10.43 8.94
N TRP A 293 12.01 9.52 9.15
CA TRP A 293 12.79 8.91 8.06
C TRP A 293 11.94 8.09 7.10
N ILE A 294 11.05 7.24 7.61
CA ILE A 294 10.13 6.44 6.79
C ILE A 294 9.19 7.36 6.00
N THR A 295 8.58 8.36 6.67
CA THR A 295 7.73 9.35 6.01
C THR A 295 8.51 10.07 4.91
N SER A 296 9.76 10.47 5.15
CA SER A 296 10.58 11.18 4.17
C SER A 296 10.87 10.34 2.93
N ALA A 297 11.24 9.06 3.11
CA ALA A 297 11.50 8.15 2.01
C ALA A 297 10.24 7.90 1.17
N LEU A 298 9.07 7.75 1.82
CA LEU A 298 7.80 7.52 1.14
C LEU A 298 7.27 8.79 0.45
N LEU A 299 7.39 9.96 1.07
CA LEU A 299 7.01 11.23 0.43
C LEU A 299 7.91 11.53 -0.77
N LEU A 300 9.21 11.23 -0.70
CA LEU A 300 10.09 11.25 -1.86
C LEU A 300 9.58 10.31 -2.95
N PHE A 301 9.28 9.05 -2.61
CA PHE A 301 8.72 8.08 -3.56
C PHE A 301 7.48 8.65 -4.27
N PHE A 302 6.48 9.14 -3.53
CA PHE A 302 5.26 9.70 -4.11
C PHE A 302 5.46 11.02 -4.86
N SER A 303 6.60 11.70 -4.66
CA SER A 303 6.90 12.94 -5.38
C SER A 303 7.44 12.70 -6.78
N VAL A 304 8.17 11.61 -7.00
CA VAL A 304 8.95 11.42 -8.24
C VAL A 304 8.74 10.06 -8.91
N VAL A 305 8.00 9.14 -8.31
CA VAL A 305 7.66 7.84 -8.92
C VAL A 305 6.26 7.93 -9.51
N HIS A 306 6.02 7.29 -10.66
CA HIS A 306 4.65 7.06 -11.12
C HIS A 306 4.03 5.95 -10.27
N TYR A 307 3.00 6.27 -9.48
CA TYR A 307 2.41 5.34 -8.52
C TYR A 307 0.90 5.17 -8.74
N HIS A 308 0.38 4.02 -8.30
CA HIS A 308 -1.06 3.83 -8.18
C HIS A 308 -1.56 4.45 -6.87
N VAL A 309 -2.69 5.14 -6.91
CA VAL A 309 -3.24 5.93 -5.79
C VAL A 309 -3.43 5.14 -4.49
N GLN A 310 -3.70 3.84 -4.56
CA GLN A 310 -3.80 2.96 -3.38
C GLN A 310 -2.49 2.86 -2.58
N TRP A 311 -1.33 3.02 -3.24
CA TRP A 311 -0.02 2.92 -2.61
C TRP A 311 0.18 4.02 -1.58
N PHE A 312 -0.54 5.13 -1.67
CA PHE A 312 -0.45 6.22 -0.70
C PHE A 312 -0.79 5.79 0.73
N THR A 313 -1.48 4.65 0.90
CA THR A 313 -1.71 3.99 2.20
C THR A 313 -0.41 3.72 2.96
N TRP A 314 0.72 3.52 2.27
CA TRP A 314 2.01 3.18 2.89
C TRP A 314 2.56 4.28 3.81
N VAL A 315 2.32 5.56 3.48
CA VAL A 315 2.83 6.68 4.29
C VAL A 315 1.95 7.01 5.49
N VAL A 316 0.68 6.58 5.47
CA VAL A 316 -0.32 6.88 6.51
C VAL A 316 0.18 6.54 7.93
N PRO A 317 0.73 5.33 8.21
CA PRO A 317 1.26 4.99 9.53
C PRO A 317 2.24 6.01 10.12
N SER A 318 3.30 6.31 9.38
CA SER A 318 4.39 7.13 9.87
C SER A 318 4.02 8.62 9.84
N LEU A 319 3.20 9.04 8.88
CA LEU A 319 2.70 10.41 8.80
C LEU A 319 1.79 10.74 9.99
N ILE A 320 0.90 9.83 10.41
CA ILE A 320 0.05 10.06 11.59
C ILE A 320 0.91 10.19 12.85
N VAL A 321 1.94 9.36 13.02
CA VAL A 321 2.87 9.47 14.15
C VAL A 321 3.59 10.83 14.13
N VAL A 322 4.09 11.27 12.98
CA VAL A 322 4.69 12.61 12.82
C VAL A 322 3.69 13.72 13.17
N LEU A 323 2.46 13.65 12.68
CA LEU A 323 1.41 14.66 12.96
C LEU A 323 0.96 14.70 14.42
N THR A 324 1.07 13.59 15.15
CA THR A 324 0.75 13.59 16.59
C THR A 324 1.82 14.26 17.44
N THR A 325 3.04 14.37 16.91
CA THR A 325 4.19 14.98 17.59
C THR A 325 4.47 16.41 17.12
N LYS A 326 4.09 16.76 15.89
CA LYS A 326 4.42 18.05 15.25
C LYS A 326 3.22 18.77 14.68
N LYS A 327 3.29 20.11 14.67
CA LYS A 327 2.27 20.98 14.07
C LYS A 327 2.45 21.08 12.55
N LEU A 328 2.26 19.96 11.84
CA LEU A 328 2.39 19.88 10.38
C LEU A 328 1.04 19.62 9.68
N LEU A 329 -0.07 19.99 10.33
CA LEU A 329 -1.41 19.70 9.83
C LEU A 329 -1.69 20.36 8.48
N LEU A 330 -1.37 21.65 8.32
CA LEU A 330 -1.64 22.39 7.08
C LEU A 330 -0.96 21.74 5.84
N PRO A 331 0.38 21.51 5.82
CA PRO A 331 0.99 20.85 4.68
C PRO A 331 0.46 19.42 4.47
N SER A 332 0.09 18.69 5.52
CA SER A 332 -0.58 17.39 5.35
C SER A 332 -1.97 17.49 4.74
N VAL A 333 -2.76 18.51 5.07
CA VAL A 333 -4.05 18.78 4.40
C VAL A 333 -3.82 19.10 2.93
N VAL A 334 -2.80 19.88 2.59
CA VAL A 334 -2.43 20.15 1.18
C VAL A 334 -2.10 18.84 0.44
N LEU A 335 -1.29 17.94 1.03
CA LEU A 335 -1.03 16.63 0.43
C LEU A 335 -2.32 15.83 0.20
N MET A 336 -3.25 15.85 1.15
CA MET A 336 -4.53 15.14 1.03
C MET A 336 -5.42 15.74 -0.06
N ILE A 337 -5.42 17.06 -0.23
CA ILE A 337 -6.14 17.72 -1.33
C ILE A 337 -5.52 17.32 -2.67
N CYS A 338 -4.19 17.37 -2.80
CA CYS A 338 -3.51 16.92 -4.01
C CYS A 338 -3.82 15.46 -4.33
N TYR A 339 -3.80 14.59 -3.32
CA TYR A 339 -4.18 13.18 -3.46
C TYR A 339 -5.63 13.03 -3.97
N ALA A 340 -6.58 13.74 -3.35
CA ALA A 340 -7.99 13.69 -3.75
C ALA A 340 -8.18 14.16 -5.19
N VAL A 341 -7.50 15.24 -5.60
CA VAL A 341 -7.52 15.73 -6.99
C VAL A 341 -6.99 14.66 -7.95
N ILE A 342 -5.88 13.99 -7.61
CA ILE A 342 -5.30 12.92 -8.43
C ILE A 342 -6.28 11.74 -8.58
N VAL A 343 -6.96 11.34 -7.49
CA VAL A 343 -7.97 10.26 -7.53
C VAL A 343 -9.19 10.66 -8.37
N LEU A 344 -9.70 11.89 -8.19
CA LEU A 344 -10.93 12.35 -8.83
C LEU A 344 -10.78 12.67 -10.32
N LEU A 345 -9.62 13.18 -10.73
CA LEU A 345 -9.34 13.61 -12.10
C LEU A 345 -8.42 12.67 -12.88
N GLY A 346 -7.85 11.66 -12.23
CA GLY A 346 -7.06 10.63 -12.88
C GLY A 346 -7.92 9.66 -13.69
N GLU A 347 -7.73 8.37 -13.49
CA GLU A 347 -8.49 7.35 -14.21
C GLU A 347 -9.91 7.21 -13.63
N GLN A 348 -10.91 7.20 -14.51
CA GLN A 348 -12.32 7.13 -14.10
C GLN A 348 -12.67 5.84 -13.33
N THR A 349 -12.04 4.74 -13.69
CA THR A 349 -12.18 3.42 -13.03
C THR A 349 -11.77 3.46 -11.56
N LEU A 350 -10.90 4.41 -11.20
CA LEU A 350 -10.39 4.58 -9.84
C LEU A 350 -11.34 5.40 -8.96
N PHE A 351 -12.45 5.96 -9.43
CA PHE A 351 -13.40 6.64 -8.53
C PHE A 351 -14.86 6.34 -8.84
N PHE A 352 -15.48 7.01 -9.83
CA PHE A 352 -16.89 6.79 -10.15
C PHE A 352 -17.17 5.40 -10.72
N GLY A 353 -16.19 4.80 -11.42
CA GLY A 353 -16.28 3.42 -11.91
C GLY A 353 -16.42 2.38 -10.79
N LEU A 354 -15.97 2.70 -9.56
CA LEU A 354 -16.12 1.82 -8.41
C LEU A 354 -17.59 1.56 -8.07
N PHE A 355 -18.42 2.59 -8.25
CA PHE A 355 -19.87 2.53 -8.07
C PHE A 355 -20.62 2.04 -9.31
N GLY A 356 -19.90 1.66 -10.38
CA GLY A 356 -20.49 1.28 -11.66
C GLY A 356 -21.01 2.46 -12.48
N SER A 357 -20.55 3.67 -12.18
CA SER A 357 -20.94 4.88 -12.90
C SER A 357 -19.96 5.21 -14.02
N ASN A 358 -20.52 5.56 -15.18
CA ASN A 358 -19.78 6.08 -16.32
C ASN A 358 -19.55 7.60 -16.25
N PHE A 359 -19.82 8.24 -15.11
CA PHE A 359 -19.52 9.65 -14.90
C PHE A 359 -18.00 9.91 -14.84
N SER A 360 -17.52 10.91 -15.59
CA SER A 360 -16.13 11.36 -15.59
C SER A 360 -16.07 12.84 -15.22
N LEU A 361 -15.41 13.15 -14.10
CA LEU A 361 -15.18 14.54 -13.71
C LEU A 361 -14.12 15.20 -14.60
N ALA A 362 -13.12 14.44 -15.02
CA ALA A 362 -12.07 14.87 -15.94
C ALA A 362 -12.65 15.41 -17.25
N SER A 363 -13.68 14.76 -17.82
CA SER A 363 -14.31 15.23 -19.07
C SER A 363 -15.10 16.54 -18.94
N LYS A 364 -15.43 16.95 -17.70
CA LYS A 364 -16.09 18.22 -17.40
C LYS A 364 -15.10 19.35 -17.11
N PHE A 365 -13.82 19.04 -17.00
CA PHE A 365 -12.78 20.02 -16.71
C PHE A 365 -12.29 20.67 -18.00
N THR A 366 -12.65 21.94 -18.22
CA THR A 366 -12.42 22.64 -19.51
C THR A 366 -11.39 23.78 -19.45
N LEU A 367 -10.94 24.18 -18.25
CA LEU A 367 -10.07 25.35 -18.08
C LEU A 367 -8.66 25.14 -18.65
N ILE A 368 -8.07 23.96 -18.43
CA ILE A 368 -6.79 23.51 -18.98
C ILE A 368 -6.84 21.99 -19.19
N PRO A 369 -5.97 21.40 -20.04
CA PRO A 369 -5.90 19.96 -20.20
C PRO A 369 -5.67 19.25 -18.86
N VAL A 370 -6.45 18.19 -18.59
CA VAL A 370 -6.44 17.48 -17.29
C VAL A 370 -5.03 16.98 -16.93
N ASP A 371 -4.27 16.50 -17.90
CA ASP A 371 -2.89 16.02 -17.67
C ASP A 371 -1.95 17.13 -17.21
N GLN A 372 -2.12 18.36 -17.72
CA GLN A 372 -1.35 19.53 -17.29
C GLN A 372 -1.75 19.92 -15.86
N PHE A 373 -3.05 19.90 -15.54
CA PHE A 373 -3.53 20.18 -14.19
C PHE A 373 -3.05 19.13 -13.16
N LEU A 374 -3.09 17.85 -13.53
CA LEU A 374 -2.55 16.76 -12.71
C LEU A 374 -1.04 16.91 -12.51
N SER A 375 -0.31 17.36 -13.53
CA SER A 375 1.12 17.64 -13.43
C SER A 375 1.41 18.80 -12.46
N LEU A 376 0.64 19.90 -12.53
CA LEU A 376 0.73 21.00 -11.56
C LEU A 376 0.40 20.52 -10.13
N THR A 377 -0.63 19.69 -9.99
CA THR A 377 -1.02 19.10 -8.70
C THR A 377 0.10 18.24 -8.12
N ARG A 378 0.75 17.41 -8.94
CA ARG A 378 1.92 16.61 -8.54
C ARG A 378 3.12 17.49 -8.15
N SER A 379 3.34 18.62 -8.82
CA SER A 379 4.39 19.58 -8.43
C SER A 379 4.12 20.20 -7.06
N VAL A 380 2.87 20.60 -6.76
CA VAL A 380 2.47 21.09 -5.44
C VAL A 380 2.63 20.00 -4.37
N PHE A 381 2.24 18.77 -4.70
CA PHE A 381 2.43 17.60 -3.85
C PHE A 381 3.92 17.40 -3.51
N ALA A 382 4.80 17.45 -4.52
CA ALA A 382 6.24 17.27 -4.36
C ALA A 382 6.87 18.40 -3.52
N ALA A 383 6.52 19.66 -3.80
CA ALA A 383 7.00 20.81 -3.03
C ALA A 383 6.57 20.72 -1.55
N THR A 384 5.32 20.35 -1.30
CA THR A 384 4.79 20.14 0.06
C THR A 384 5.48 18.98 0.78
N SER A 385 5.78 17.91 0.05
CA SER A 385 6.55 16.78 0.54
C SER A 385 7.96 17.19 0.98
N VAL A 386 8.67 17.99 0.16
CA VAL A 386 9.98 18.55 0.50
C VAL A 386 9.89 19.42 1.76
N TYR A 387 8.87 20.28 1.86
CA TYR A 387 8.66 21.09 3.06
C TYR A 387 8.49 20.23 4.32
N LEU A 388 7.66 19.17 4.25
CA LEU A 388 7.45 18.25 5.37
C LEU A 388 8.74 17.54 5.80
N ILE A 389 9.54 17.09 4.84
CA ILE A 389 10.86 16.48 5.09
C ILE A 389 11.76 17.48 5.83
N CYS A 390 11.84 18.73 5.37
CA CYS A 390 12.67 19.75 6.01
C CYS A 390 12.15 20.15 7.41
N ALA A 391 10.84 20.36 7.56
CA ALA A 391 10.22 20.81 8.79
C ALA A 391 10.31 19.76 9.92
N ASP A 392 10.41 18.47 9.57
CA ASP A 392 10.65 17.42 10.56
C ASP A 392 12.00 17.60 11.28
N THR A 393 12.98 18.26 10.67
CA THR A 393 14.35 18.34 11.22
C THR A 393 14.61 19.50 12.17
N SER A 394 13.80 20.57 12.10
CA SER A 394 14.11 21.84 12.76
C SER A 394 13.82 21.84 14.27
N GLN A 395 12.90 21.02 14.75
CA GLN A 395 12.45 21.06 16.15
C GLN A 395 13.29 20.25 17.14
N ASN A 396 14.15 19.33 16.68
CA ASN A 396 15.07 18.60 17.58
C ASN A 396 16.25 19.46 18.07
N ARG A 397 16.41 20.69 17.56
CA ARG A 397 17.52 21.59 17.93
C ARG A 397 17.22 22.51 19.12
N THR A 398 15.95 22.68 19.51
CA THR A 398 15.55 23.64 20.56
C THR A 398 15.32 22.98 21.93
N GLY A 399 15.74 21.73 22.11
CA GLY A 399 15.60 20.97 23.36
C GLY A 399 16.92 20.73 24.10
N LYS A 400 17.91 21.62 23.93
CA LYS A 400 19.12 21.66 24.75
C LYS A 400 19.17 22.97 25.52
#